data_AF-A0A1L8DA05-F1
#
_entry.id   AF-A0A1L8DA05-F1
#
_cell.length_a   1.000
_cell.length_b   1.000
_cell.length_c   1.000
_cell.angle_alpha   90.00
_cell.angle_beta   90.00
_cell.angle_gamma   90.00
#
_symmetry.space_group_name_H-M   'P 1'
#
loop_
_entity.id
_entity.type
_entity.pdbx_description
1 polymer ?
#
loop_
_entity_poly.entity_id
_entity_poly.type
_entity_poly.pdbx_seq_one_letter_code
_entity_poly.pdbx_strand_id
1 'polypeptide(L)'
;MFKLSELVKWLGLTEFEIFTNLLALLVFTILLSLRVSSYLSIEYLDWFVIFSPLFCGDACNAYFCLIVCIRMYLETDQIKRRALHRLLWSTNYIVLTAVFKYLLCLKLSGQIGLEFSEVFSPIFILLQLIAVRACQLPNSA
;
A
#
# COMPACT_ATOMS: atom_id res chain seq x y z
N MET A 1 11.81 12.02 18.20
CA MET A 1 12.20 11.52 16.87
C MET A 1 11.62 10.12 16.72
N PHE A 2 10.63 9.92 15.86
CA PHE A 2 10.01 8.59 15.69
C PHE A 2 11.04 7.61 15.12
N LYS A 3 11.29 6.51 15.81
CA LYS A 3 12.16 5.44 15.30
C LYS A 3 11.40 4.63 14.26
N LEU A 4 12.08 4.21 13.18
CA LEU A 4 11.51 3.35 12.14
C LEU A 4 10.90 2.06 12.74
N SER A 5 11.48 1.57 13.84
CA SER A 5 10.96 0.43 14.60
C SER A 5 9.56 0.64 15.18
N GLU A 6 9.21 1.87 15.58
CA GLU A 6 7.88 2.20 16.08
C GLU A 6 6.87 2.25 14.93
N LEU A 7 7.27 2.84 13.80
CA LEU A 7 6.44 2.87 12.58
C LEU A 7 6.15 1.45 12.06
N VAL A 8 7.18 0.60 12.04
CA VAL A 8 7.09 -0.83 11.69
C VAL A 8 6.19 -1.60 12.65
N LYS A 9 6.24 -1.30 13.97
CA LYS A 9 5.30 -1.88 14.95
C LYS A 9 3.85 -1.44 14.72
N TRP A 10 3.63 -0.17 14.40
CA TRP A 10 2.29 0.40 14.24
C TRP A 10 1.62 -0.06 12.95
N LEU A 11 2.34 0.02 11.82
CA LEU A 11 1.86 -0.45 10.52
C LEU A 11 1.91 -1.98 10.41
N GLY A 12 2.77 -2.65 11.18
CA GLY A 12 2.99 -4.10 11.07
C GLY A 12 3.65 -4.54 9.78
N LEU A 13 4.03 -3.57 8.94
CA LEU A 13 4.75 -3.74 7.69
C LEU A 13 6.23 -3.93 7.95
N THR A 14 6.86 -4.75 7.15
CA THR A 14 8.30 -4.98 7.13
C THR A 14 9.04 -3.76 6.57
N GLU A 15 10.29 -3.58 6.98
CA GLU A 15 11.17 -2.54 6.44
C GLU A 15 11.33 -2.68 4.92
N PHE A 16 11.27 -3.92 4.41
CA PHE A 16 11.30 -4.23 2.99
C PHE A 16 10.07 -3.71 2.24
N GLU A 17 8.85 -3.88 2.79
CA GLU A 17 7.62 -3.35 2.18
C GLU A 17 7.68 -1.82 2.07
N ILE A 18 8.21 -1.14 3.09
CA ILE A 18 8.40 0.31 3.09
C ILE A 18 9.41 0.73 2.02
N PHE A 19 10.54 0.02 1.92
CA PHE A 19 11.57 0.31 0.92
C PHE A 19 11.07 0.12 -0.52
N THR A 20 10.37 -0.98 -0.80
CA THR A 20 9.75 -1.25 -2.11
C THR A 20 8.72 -0.18 -2.47
N ASN A 21 7.89 0.25 -1.51
CA ASN A 21 6.93 1.34 -1.72
C ASN A 21 7.63 2.69 -1.98
N LEU A 22 8.74 2.96 -1.29
CA LEU A 22 9.53 4.17 -1.50
C LEU A 22 10.11 4.20 -2.92
N LEU A 23 10.67 3.08 -3.39
CA LEU A 23 11.20 2.95 -4.74
C LEU A 23 10.10 3.16 -5.79
N ALA A 24 8.94 2.53 -5.60
CA ALA A 24 7.78 2.68 -6.47
C ALA A 24 7.28 4.13 -6.52
N LEU A 25 7.23 4.83 -5.38
CA LEU A 25 6.88 6.24 -5.28
C LEU A 25 7.88 7.14 -6.00
N LEU A 26 9.17 6.84 -5.91
CA LEU A 26 10.21 7.59 -6.61
C LEU A 26 10.04 7.50 -8.12
N VAL A 27 9.86 6.28 -8.66
CA VAL A 27 9.63 6.08 -10.09
C VAL A 27 8.33 6.74 -10.53
N PHE A 28 7.24 6.61 -9.76
CA PHE A 28 5.98 7.29 -10.02
C PHE A 28 6.15 8.82 -10.08
N THR A 29 6.88 9.41 -9.12
CA THR A 29 7.10 10.86 -9.06
C THR A 29 7.87 11.35 -10.28
N ILE A 30 8.87 10.58 -10.74
CA ILE A 30 9.60 10.88 -11.98
C ILE A 30 8.63 10.86 -13.17
N LEU A 31 7.84 9.78 -13.35
CA LEU A 31 6.88 9.67 -14.45
C LEU A 31 5.82 10.79 -14.41
N LEU A 32 5.31 11.12 -13.23
CA LEU A 32 4.34 12.18 -13.02
C LEU A 32 4.94 13.54 -13.37
N SER A 33 6.16 13.83 -12.91
CA SER A 33 6.87 15.07 -13.22
C SER A 33 7.13 15.21 -14.72
N LEU A 34 7.46 14.11 -15.41
CA LEU A 34 7.63 14.12 -16.87
C LEU A 34 6.32 14.41 -17.60
N ARG A 35 5.19 13.84 -17.15
CA ARG A 35 3.85 14.13 -17.70
C ARG A 35 3.48 15.60 -17.52
N VAL A 36 3.71 16.17 -16.33
CA VAL A 36 3.36 17.57 -16.02
C VAL A 36 4.22 18.55 -16.81
N SER A 37 5.52 18.27 -16.94
CA SER A 37 6.47 19.15 -17.64
C SER A 37 6.27 19.18 -19.17
N SER A 38 5.42 18.29 -19.73
CA SER A 38 5.15 18.18 -21.18
C SER A 38 6.42 18.02 -22.06
N TYR A 39 7.56 17.69 -21.44
CA TYR A 39 8.89 17.82 -22.06
C TYR A 39 9.20 16.68 -23.04
N LEU A 40 8.60 15.52 -22.80
CA LEU A 40 8.44 14.48 -23.79
C LEU A 40 6.99 14.59 -24.27
N SER A 41 6.77 14.48 -25.56
CA SER A 41 5.46 14.42 -26.26
C SER A 41 4.65 13.19 -25.85
N ILE A 42 4.38 13.09 -24.56
CA ILE A 42 3.73 12.01 -23.83
C ILE A 42 2.33 12.47 -23.42
N GLU A 43 1.63 13.19 -24.30
CA GLU A 43 0.19 13.43 -24.12
C GLU A 43 -0.61 12.12 -24.14
N TYR A 44 -0.05 11.06 -24.75
CA TYR A 44 -0.71 9.77 -24.95
C TYR A 44 -0.46 8.74 -23.83
N LEU A 45 0.34 9.04 -22.80
CA LEU A 45 0.48 8.07 -21.70
C LEU A 45 -0.79 8.05 -20.87
N ASP A 46 -1.49 6.93 -21.00
CA ASP A 46 -2.64 6.61 -20.18
C ASP A 46 -2.25 6.69 -18.69
N TRP A 47 -3.18 7.16 -17.87
CA TRP A 47 -2.98 7.30 -16.43
C TRP A 47 -2.57 5.97 -15.80
N PHE A 48 -3.07 4.86 -16.33
CA PHE A 48 -2.69 3.52 -15.88
C PHE A 48 -1.18 3.24 -15.99
N VAL A 49 -0.51 3.75 -17.04
CA VAL A 49 0.94 3.54 -17.20
C VAL A 49 1.73 4.34 -16.18
N ILE A 50 1.31 5.57 -15.89
CA ILE A 50 1.97 6.40 -14.88
C ILE A 50 1.82 5.79 -13.50
N PHE A 51 0.64 5.22 -13.20
CA PHE A 51 0.40 4.51 -11.93
C PHE A 51 0.96 3.09 -11.88
N SER A 52 1.38 2.51 -13.02
CA SER A 52 1.97 1.17 -13.11
C SER A 52 3.09 0.86 -12.09
N PRO A 53 4.10 1.72 -11.85
CA PRO A 53 5.13 1.46 -10.83
C PRO A 53 4.55 1.29 -9.42
N LEU A 54 3.50 2.04 -9.06
CA LEU A 54 2.82 1.90 -7.77
C LEU A 54 2.12 0.56 -7.63
N PHE A 55 1.46 0.08 -8.69
CA PHE A 55 0.81 -1.24 -8.70
C PHE A 55 1.82 -2.38 -8.68
N CYS A 56 2.94 -2.22 -9.39
CA CYS A 56 4.03 -3.19 -9.37
C CYS A 56 4.63 -3.31 -7.96
N GLY A 57 4.82 -2.17 -7.27
CA GLY A 57 5.24 -2.16 -5.87
C GLY A 57 4.27 -2.91 -4.95
N ASP A 58 2.96 -2.69 -5.10
CA ASP A 58 1.94 -3.41 -4.33
C ASP A 58 1.93 -4.91 -4.63
N ALA A 59 2.09 -5.30 -5.90
CA ALA A 59 2.14 -6.70 -6.33
C ALA A 59 3.37 -7.43 -5.75
N CYS A 60 4.54 -6.79 -5.79
CA CYS A 60 5.76 -7.30 -5.16
C CYS A 60 5.58 -7.48 -3.64
N ASN A 61 4.94 -6.52 -2.97
CA ASN A 61 4.63 -6.61 -1.54
C ASN A 61 3.63 -7.74 -1.24
N ALA A 62 2.58 -7.88 -2.05
CA ALA A 62 1.60 -8.97 -1.93
C ALA A 62 2.26 -10.34 -2.11
N TYR A 63 3.17 -10.48 -3.10
CA TYR A 63 3.92 -11.71 -3.35
C TYR A 63 4.82 -12.08 -2.15
N PHE A 64 5.54 -11.11 -1.59
CA PHE A 64 6.37 -11.33 -0.41
C PHE A 64 5.51 -11.75 0.80
N CYS A 65 4.39 -11.08 1.02
CA CYS A 65 3.42 -11.42 2.07
C CYS A 65 2.90 -12.86 1.92
N LEU A 66 2.59 -13.28 0.69
CA LEU A 66 2.16 -14.64 0.38
C LEU A 66 3.26 -15.68 0.66
N ILE A 67 4.51 -15.41 0.30
CA ILE A 67 5.64 -16.32 0.61
C ILE A 67 5.79 -16.51 2.12
N VAL A 68 5.76 -15.41 2.89
CA VAL A 68 5.85 -15.45 4.35
C VAL A 68 4.69 -16.24 4.95
N CYS A 69 3.49 -16.11 4.37
CA CYS A 69 2.31 -16.91 4.73
C CYS A 69 2.55 -18.41 4.57
N ILE A 70 3.01 -18.84 3.39
CA ILE A 70 3.26 -20.25 3.11
C ILE A 70 4.32 -20.81 4.07
N ARG A 71 5.41 -20.06 4.30
CA ARG A 71 6.48 -20.48 5.20
C ARG A 71 5.99 -20.65 6.64
N MET A 72 5.19 -19.70 7.13
CA MET A 72 4.62 -19.78 8.49
C MET A 72 3.52 -20.85 8.60
N TYR A 73 2.81 -21.18 7.52
CA TYR A 73 1.81 -22.24 7.49
C TYR A 73 2.43 -23.63 7.67
N LEU A 74 3.67 -23.83 7.21
CA LEU A 74 4.44 -25.07 7.37
C LEU A 74 5.01 -25.25 8.79
N GLU A 75 5.18 -24.18 9.56
CA GLU A 75 5.64 -24.23 10.96
C GLU A 75 4.45 -24.41 11.94
N THR A 76 4.71 -24.98 13.13
CA THR A 76 3.75 -25.49 14.14
C THR A 76 2.46 -24.66 14.39
N ASP A 77 1.32 -25.33 14.61
CA ASP A 77 -0.06 -24.77 14.67
C ASP A 77 -0.29 -23.54 15.56
N GLN A 78 0.47 -23.36 16.64
CA GLN A 78 0.31 -22.23 17.56
C GLN A 78 0.87 -20.91 16.99
N ILE A 79 1.93 -20.98 16.16
CA ILE A 79 2.54 -19.83 15.49
C ILE A 79 1.67 -19.41 14.29
N LYS A 80 0.95 -20.37 13.68
CA LYS A 80 0.07 -20.15 12.52
C LYS A 80 -0.99 -19.09 12.75
N ARG A 81 -1.69 -19.09 13.90
CA ARG A 81 -2.78 -18.12 14.15
C ARG A 81 -2.29 -16.68 14.26
N ARG A 82 -1.13 -16.45 14.91
CA ARG A 82 -0.53 -15.11 15.02
C ARG A 82 0.02 -14.64 13.68
N ALA A 83 0.63 -15.54 12.92
CA ALA A 83 1.10 -15.29 11.56
C ALA A 83 -0.06 -14.89 10.63
N LEU A 84 -1.13 -15.67 10.61
CA LEU A 84 -2.32 -15.42 9.78
C LEU A 84 -2.99 -14.09 10.13
N HIS A 85 -3.13 -13.76 11.42
CA HIS A 85 -3.66 -12.46 11.82
C HIS A 85 -2.79 -11.29 11.31
N ARG A 86 -1.46 -11.43 11.40
CA ARG A 86 -0.52 -10.42 10.89
C ARG A 86 -0.61 -10.28 9.36
N LEU A 87 -0.76 -11.38 8.66
CA LEU A 87 -0.89 -11.40 7.19
C LEU A 87 -2.22 -10.80 6.76
N LEU A 88 -3.32 -11.19 7.39
CA LEU A 88 -4.64 -10.65 7.09
C LEU A 88 -4.67 -9.13 7.28
N TRP A 89 -3.92 -8.61 8.27
CA TRP A 89 -3.72 -7.18 8.44
C TRP A 89 -2.90 -6.54 7.31
N SER A 90 -1.75 -7.10 6.95
CA SER A 90 -0.90 -6.57 5.86
C SER A 90 -1.64 -6.64 4.51
N THR A 91 -2.31 -7.75 4.22
CA THR A 91 -3.11 -7.94 3.01
C THR A 91 -4.26 -6.93 2.93
N ASN A 92 -5.00 -6.69 4.03
CA ASN A 92 -6.03 -5.66 4.04
C ASN A 92 -5.45 -4.27 3.73
N TYR A 93 -4.30 -3.92 4.31
CA TYR A 93 -3.62 -2.66 4.02
C TYR A 93 -3.27 -2.52 2.54
N ILE A 94 -2.68 -3.56 1.93
CA ILE A 94 -2.31 -3.58 0.52
C ILE A 94 -3.56 -3.47 -0.37
N VAL A 95 -4.63 -4.21 -0.06
CA VAL A 95 -5.87 -4.20 -0.83
C VAL A 95 -6.55 -2.83 -0.77
N LEU A 96 -6.71 -2.23 0.40
CA LEU A 96 -7.32 -0.90 0.53
C LEU A 96 -6.50 0.16 -0.23
N THR A 97 -5.18 0.06 -0.16
CA THR A 97 -4.27 0.98 -0.87
C THR A 97 -4.36 0.78 -2.40
N ALA A 98 -4.44 -0.46 -2.87
CA ALA A 98 -4.59 -0.77 -4.29
C ALA A 98 -5.95 -0.30 -4.84
N VAL A 99 -7.04 -0.48 -4.08
CA VAL A 99 -8.38 0.00 -4.42
C VAL A 99 -8.38 1.53 -4.53
N PHE A 100 -7.78 2.24 -3.58
CA PHE A 100 -7.62 3.69 -3.66
C PHE A 100 -6.90 4.13 -4.94
N LYS A 101 -5.74 3.51 -5.24
CA LYS A 101 -4.94 3.82 -6.44
C LYS A 101 -5.74 3.58 -7.73
N TYR A 102 -6.51 2.50 -7.77
CA TYR A 102 -7.36 2.15 -8.91
C TYR A 102 -8.50 3.17 -9.11
N LEU A 103 -9.24 3.51 -8.05
CA LEU A 103 -10.29 4.53 -8.09
C LEU A 103 -9.74 5.89 -8.52
N LEU A 104 -8.56 6.25 -8.04
CA LEU A 104 -7.89 7.50 -8.39
C LEU A 104 -7.47 7.52 -9.87
N CYS A 105 -6.96 6.40 -10.39
CA CYS A 105 -6.60 6.28 -11.80
C CYS A 105 -7.84 6.43 -12.72
N LEU A 106 -8.94 5.77 -12.36
CA LEU A 106 -10.21 5.87 -13.07
C LEU A 106 -10.79 7.29 -13.05
N LYS A 107 -10.69 7.98 -11.91
CA LYS A 107 -11.12 9.37 -11.79
C LYS A 107 -10.28 10.30 -12.66
N LEU A 108 -8.95 10.12 -12.67
CA LEU A 108 -8.03 10.90 -13.50
C LEU A 108 -8.20 10.63 -15.00
N SER A 109 -8.53 9.39 -15.38
CA SER A 109 -8.85 9.00 -16.76
C SER A 109 -10.20 9.54 -17.23
N GLY A 110 -11.01 10.14 -16.35
CA GLY A 110 -12.32 10.69 -16.68
C GLY A 110 -13.38 9.62 -16.96
N GLN A 111 -13.09 8.35 -16.67
CA GLN A 111 -13.99 7.23 -16.93
C GLN A 111 -15.14 7.13 -15.92
N ILE A 112 -15.04 7.81 -14.76
CA ILE A 112 -16.08 7.78 -13.72
C ILE A 112 -16.36 9.18 -13.16
N GLY A 113 -17.65 9.47 -12.98
CA GLY A 113 -18.16 10.70 -12.35
C GLY A 113 -18.10 10.73 -10.82
N LEU A 114 -17.51 9.73 -10.15
CA LEU A 114 -17.44 9.63 -8.68
C LEU A 114 -16.88 10.90 -8.04
N GLU A 115 -17.43 11.31 -6.90
CA GLU A 115 -16.90 12.47 -6.18
C GLU A 115 -15.54 12.14 -5.55
N PHE A 116 -14.70 13.16 -5.35
CA PHE A 116 -13.41 12.97 -4.68
C PHE A 116 -13.58 12.32 -3.29
N SER A 117 -14.68 12.61 -2.60
CA SER A 117 -15.02 11.99 -1.31
C SER A 117 -15.06 10.46 -1.38
N GLU A 118 -15.67 9.91 -2.44
CA GLU A 118 -15.80 8.46 -2.63
C GLU A 118 -14.46 7.82 -2.97
N VAL A 119 -13.64 8.50 -3.78
CA VAL A 119 -12.29 8.04 -4.14
C VAL A 119 -11.39 7.95 -2.90
N PHE A 120 -11.51 8.89 -1.94
CA PHE A 120 -10.70 8.89 -0.71
C PHE A 120 -11.22 7.97 0.40
N SER A 121 -12.44 7.43 0.28
CA SER A 121 -13.07 6.56 1.29
C SER A 121 -12.18 5.41 1.79
N PRO A 122 -11.46 4.66 0.92
CA PRO A 122 -10.58 3.58 1.39
C PRO A 122 -9.45 4.05 2.31
N ILE A 123 -8.94 5.27 2.12
CA ILE A 123 -7.88 5.84 2.99
C ILE A 123 -8.44 6.14 4.37
N PHE A 124 -9.65 6.68 4.47
CA PHE A 124 -10.27 6.97 5.77
C PHE A 124 -10.48 5.69 6.59
N ILE A 125 -10.94 4.61 5.95
CA ILE A 125 -11.09 3.29 6.60
C ILE A 125 -9.72 2.78 7.07
N LEU A 126 -8.69 2.90 6.22
CA LEU A 126 -7.32 2.49 6.55
C LEU A 126 -6.75 3.26 7.74
N LEU A 127 -6.98 4.58 7.81
CA LEU A 127 -6.57 5.42 8.95
C LEU A 127 -7.28 5.00 10.25
N GLN A 128 -8.58 4.71 10.19
CA GLN A 128 -9.34 4.22 11.35
C GLN A 128 -8.82 2.86 11.84
N LEU A 129 -8.50 1.94 10.92
CA LEU A 129 -7.92 0.64 11.27
C LEU A 129 -6.56 0.80 11.96
N ILE A 130 -5.70 1.70 11.47
CA ILE A 130 -4.41 2.00 12.09
C ILE A 130 -4.59 2.61 13.48
N ALA A 131 -5.55 3.54 13.65
CA ALA A 131 -5.84 4.16 14.95
C ALA A 131 -6.30 3.13 15.99
N VAL A 132 -7.21 2.22 15.63
CA VAL A 132 -7.67 1.14 16.52
C VAL A 132 -6.50 0.25 16.93
N ARG A 133 -5.62 -0.11 15.99
CA ARG A 133 -4.45 -0.95 16.30
C ARG A 133 -3.43 -0.24 17.18
N ALA A 134 -3.21 1.06 16.96
CA ALA A 134 -2.35 1.87 17.82
C ALA A 134 -2.83 1.86 19.27
N CYS A 135 -4.15 1.84 19.50
CA CYS A 135 -4.73 1.71 20.84
C CYS A 135 -4.64 0.30 21.44
N GLN A 136 -4.53 -0.75 20.62
CA GLN A 136 -4.44 -2.14 21.07
C GLN A 136 -3.01 -2.60 21.38
N LEU A 137 -1.99 -1.89 20.91
CA LEU A 137 -0.60 -2.15 21.29
C LEU A 137 -0.45 -1.81 22.78
N PRO A 138 -0.21 -2.79 23.66
CA PRO A 138 0.02 -2.51 25.07
C PRO A 138 1.23 -1.59 25.16
N ASN A 139 1.10 -0.56 25.99
CA ASN A 139 2.11 0.44 26.28
C ASN A 139 3.29 -0.25 27.00
N SER A 140 4.12 -0.99 26.27
CA SER A 140 5.43 -1.46 26.72
C SER A 140 6.38 -0.27 26.67
N ALA A 141 6.27 0.59 27.68
CA ALA A 141 7.33 1.49 28.09
C ALA A 141 8.58 0.69 28.50
#